data_AF-A0A097EKI9-F1
#
_entry.id   AF-A0A097EKI9-F1
#
_cell.length_a   1.000
_cell.length_b   1.000
_cell.length_c   1.000
_cell.angle_alpha   90.00
_cell.angle_beta   90.00
_cell.angle_gamma   90.00
#
_symmetry.space_group_name_H-M   'P 1'
#
loop_
_entity.id
_entity.type
_entity.pdbx_description
1 polymer ?
#
loop_
_entity_poly.entity_id
_entity_poly.type
_entity_poly.pdbx_seq_one_letter_code
_entity_poly.pdbx_strand_id
1 'polypeptide(L)'
;MHARTSVTHPLQIASVAAGAGLGSVGITFCPGKQQPHAATGAWARDLDLDVGVIANWGAASVVTLVEDHELASLGVTGLGDAVRAAAMEWQHLPIRDVSVPDAAFETAWQKTGPMLRNQLRAGFNVLVHCKGGLGRAGTVAARLLIDLGWTPAEALAAVREVRPGAVETRAQEAYVLALVTTPEATLEHSPSAIHDRSRGALLGLAIGDAVGTTLEFTRRDSGVAVTDMVGGGPFRLQPGEWTDDTAMALALADSLAAEPKLDARDLMGRFVSWWRSGEYSCTGRCFDIGVTTRQALARFERDLEPYAGSDDPMSAGNGSLMRLAPVAMRHWRDRGTLAAIAARQSRTTHAAPEAVAGCVAYAEMLADAISGMSAHEVLTAARRNDAPAIDAIVRGSWRGKLRRDIRSSGYVAHSLEAALWCVSRTSSFAAAVLLAANLGDDADTTAAITGQLAGALYGADGIPDAWLQRLAWHDRLLAAADRLISASDAA
;
A
#
# COMPACT_ATOMS: atom_id res chain seq x y z
N MET A 1 40.07 4.23 24.71
CA MET A 1 39.56 4.27 23.33
C MET A 1 38.25 5.03 23.34
N HIS A 2 38.07 5.99 22.42
CA HIS A 2 36.78 6.66 22.26
C HIS A 2 35.73 5.68 21.74
N ALA A 3 34.49 5.81 22.20
CA ALA A 3 33.38 4.99 21.73
C ALA A 3 33.11 5.26 20.23
N ARG A 4 32.76 4.20 19.50
CA ARG A 4 32.36 4.28 18.10
C ARG A 4 30.93 4.81 18.00
N THR A 5 30.73 5.86 17.21
CA THR A 5 29.44 6.56 17.05
C THR A 5 28.88 6.41 15.64
N SER A 6 27.63 6.79 15.41
CA SER A 6 27.02 6.79 14.06
C SER A 6 27.70 7.75 13.09
N VAL A 7 28.45 8.74 13.59
CA VAL A 7 29.24 9.68 12.76
C VAL A 7 30.62 9.12 12.44
N THR A 8 31.33 8.62 13.45
CA THR A 8 32.71 8.12 13.28
C THR A 8 32.75 6.75 12.60
N HIS A 9 31.69 5.95 12.80
CA HIS A 9 31.53 4.61 12.25
C HIS A 9 30.08 4.48 11.74
N PRO A 10 29.76 5.08 10.58
CA PRO A 10 28.41 5.02 9.99
C PRO A 10 27.89 3.59 9.88
N LEU A 11 26.57 3.43 10.07
CA LEU A 11 25.93 2.12 9.99
C LEU A 11 26.21 1.50 8.62
N GLN A 12 26.73 0.28 8.61
CA GLN A 12 27.00 -0.46 7.38
C GLN A 12 25.92 -1.51 7.18
N ILE A 13 25.33 -1.57 5.98
CA ILE A 13 24.31 -2.56 5.60
C ILE A 13 24.93 -3.50 4.57
N ALA A 14 25.29 -4.71 5.00
CA ALA A 14 25.74 -5.76 4.10
C ALA A 14 24.54 -6.27 3.31
N SER A 15 24.56 -6.14 1.97
CA SER A 15 23.36 -6.33 1.15
C SER A 15 23.54 -7.52 0.20
N VAL A 16 22.57 -8.42 0.18
CA VAL A 16 22.46 -9.49 -0.82
C VAL A 16 21.28 -9.15 -1.75
N ALA A 17 21.52 -9.06 -3.05
CA ALA A 17 20.44 -8.91 -4.02
C ALA A 17 19.61 -10.20 -4.07
N ALA A 18 18.28 -10.10 -3.90
CA ALA A 18 17.44 -11.28 -3.80
C ALA A 18 17.17 -11.97 -5.16
N GLY A 19 17.40 -11.26 -6.26
CA GLY A 19 17.22 -11.75 -7.63
C GLY A 19 17.13 -10.60 -8.63
N ALA A 20 17.10 -10.91 -9.93
CA ALA A 20 16.96 -9.90 -10.97
C ALA A 20 15.60 -9.19 -10.86
N GLY A 21 15.62 -7.85 -10.75
CA GLY A 21 14.42 -7.03 -10.59
C GLY A 21 13.77 -7.07 -9.21
N LEU A 22 14.30 -7.86 -8.27
CA LEU A 22 13.87 -7.89 -6.87
C LEU A 22 14.72 -6.91 -6.04
N GLY A 23 14.24 -6.60 -4.84
CA GLY A 23 14.98 -5.83 -3.86
C GLY A 23 16.11 -6.62 -3.20
N SER A 24 16.75 -6.00 -2.22
CA SER A 24 17.88 -6.57 -1.49
C SER A 24 17.52 -6.90 -0.05
N VAL A 25 18.12 -7.97 0.47
CA VAL A 25 18.12 -8.30 1.91
C VAL A 25 19.38 -7.70 2.54
N GLY A 26 19.17 -6.77 3.48
CA GLY A 26 20.24 -6.07 4.18
C GLY A 26 20.48 -6.68 5.55
N ILE A 27 21.75 -6.77 5.95
CA ILE A 27 22.18 -7.32 7.24
C ILE A 27 23.00 -6.27 7.96
N THR A 28 22.61 -5.94 9.19
CA THR A 28 23.38 -5.03 10.03
C THR A 28 23.27 -5.40 11.51
N PHE A 29 24.10 -4.76 12.34
CA PHE A 29 23.99 -4.88 13.80
C PHE A 29 22.93 -3.90 14.33
N CYS A 30 22.50 -4.09 15.57
CA CYS A 30 21.42 -3.31 16.18
C CYS A 30 21.61 -1.77 16.02
N PRO A 31 20.71 -1.09 15.28
CA PRO A 31 20.72 0.36 15.10
C PRO A 31 20.60 1.11 16.43
N GLY A 32 21.32 2.22 16.59
CA GLY A 32 21.25 3.06 17.79
C GLY A 32 21.89 2.48 19.05
N LYS A 33 22.48 1.28 18.98
CA LYS A 33 22.96 0.56 20.18
C LYS A 33 23.94 1.39 21.04
N GLN A 34 23.67 1.40 22.34
CA GLN A 34 24.55 1.84 23.41
C GLN A 34 25.19 0.61 24.04
N GLN A 35 26.50 0.42 23.85
CA GLN A 35 27.19 -0.77 24.35
C GLN A 35 28.61 -0.42 24.80
N PRO A 36 28.83 -0.06 26.08
CA PRO A 36 30.14 0.35 26.59
C PRO A 36 31.17 -0.79 26.56
N HIS A 37 30.71 -2.03 26.71
CA HIS A 37 31.55 -3.22 26.71
C HIS A 37 31.10 -4.20 25.62
N ALA A 38 31.77 -4.15 24.47
CA ALA A 38 31.61 -5.11 23.39
C ALA A 38 32.97 -5.66 22.97
N ALA A 39 32.99 -6.87 22.40
CA ALA A 39 34.21 -7.48 21.84
C ALA A 39 34.87 -6.60 20.76
N THR A 40 34.08 -5.77 20.07
CA THR A 40 34.54 -4.84 19.02
C THR A 40 34.89 -3.45 19.54
N GLY A 41 34.88 -3.23 20.86
CA GLY A 41 35.06 -1.93 21.50
C GLY A 41 33.73 -1.26 21.88
N ALA A 42 33.81 -0.13 22.58
CA ALA A 42 32.64 0.61 23.05
C ALA A 42 31.85 1.24 21.89
N TRP A 43 30.53 1.22 21.97
CA TRP A 43 29.59 1.83 21.02
C TRP A 43 28.69 2.84 21.73
N ALA A 44 28.52 4.01 21.11
CA ALA A 44 27.61 5.06 21.52
C ALA A 44 26.94 5.64 20.26
N ARG A 45 25.96 4.90 19.73
CA ARG A 45 25.34 5.21 18.44
C ARG A 45 24.14 6.12 18.61
N ASP A 46 23.70 6.72 17.52
CA ASP A 46 22.49 7.53 17.50
C ASP A 46 21.40 6.78 16.73
N LEU A 47 20.24 6.61 17.36
CA LEU A 47 19.15 5.82 16.80
C LEU A 47 18.58 6.47 15.54
N ASP A 48 18.35 7.78 15.57
CA ASP A 48 17.72 8.51 14.46
C ASP A 48 18.66 8.59 13.25
N LEU A 49 19.96 8.82 13.48
CA LEU A 49 20.96 8.78 12.41
C LEU A 49 21.03 7.40 11.76
N ASP A 50 21.02 6.33 12.55
CA ASP A 50 21.07 4.97 12.02
C ASP A 50 19.80 4.59 11.26
N VAL A 51 18.61 4.93 11.78
CA VAL A 51 17.33 4.75 11.07
C VAL A 51 17.30 5.58 9.78
N GLY A 52 17.86 6.78 9.79
CA GLY A 52 18.03 7.60 8.59
C GLY A 52 18.91 6.93 7.52
N VAL A 53 19.97 6.22 7.90
CA VAL A 53 20.78 5.41 6.96
C VAL A 53 19.93 4.28 6.36
N ILE A 54 19.13 3.61 7.18
CA ILE A 54 18.26 2.50 6.74
C ILE A 54 17.18 2.99 5.76
N ALA A 55 16.54 4.12 6.07
CA ALA A 55 15.54 4.74 5.20
C ALA A 55 16.15 5.19 3.87
N ASN A 56 17.36 5.77 3.90
CA ASN A 56 18.08 6.18 2.68
C ASN A 56 18.58 4.99 1.84
N TRP A 57 18.84 3.84 2.47
CA TRP A 57 19.08 2.59 1.77
C TRP A 57 17.80 2.01 1.13
N GLY A 58 16.64 2.60 1.41
CA GLY A 58 15.38 2.27 0.74
C GLY A 58 14.64 1.08 1.36
N ALA A 59 14.91 0.74 2.62
CA ALA A 59 14.18 -0.32 3.30
C ALA A 59 12.67 0.00 3.35
N ALA A 60 11.84 -0.99 2.98
CA ALA A 60 10.41 -0.99 3.25
C ALA A 60 10.12 -1.54 4.65
N SER A 61 10.89 -2.54 5.09
CA SER A 61 10.74 -3.19 6.39
C SER A 61 12.06 -3.33 7.14
N VAL A 62 11.98 -3.26 8.47
CA VAL A 62 13.06 -3.58 9.41
C VAL A 62 12.64 -4.72 10.34
N VAL A 63 13.33 -5.84 10.20
CA VAL A 63 13.16 -7.04 11.03
C VAL A 63 14.13 -6.99 12.21
N THR A 64 13.57 -6.91 13.41
CA THR A 64 14.31 -6.88 14.68
C THR A 64 14.26 -8.25 15.34
N LEU A 65 15.40 -8.92 15.43
CA LEU A 65 15.52 -10.25 16.04
C LEU A 65 15.99 -10.23 17.50
N VAL A 66 16.17 -9.03 18.04
CA VAL A 66 16.67 -8.76 19.40
C VAL A 66 15.52 -8.87 20.39
N GLU A 67 15.73 -9.54 21.52
CA GLU A 67 14.71 -9.66 22.58
C GLU A 67 14.49 -8.33 23.32
N ASP A 68 13.32 -8.13 23.95
CA ASP A 68 12.99 -6.87 24.64
C ASP A 68 14.02 -6.48 25.72
N HIS A 69 14.47 -7.46 26.51
CA HIS A 69 15.47 -7.22 27.54
C HIS A 69 16.83 -6.82 26.94
N GLU A 70 17.15 -7.32 25.75
CA GLU A 70 18.35 -6.92 25.02
C GLU A 70 18.20 -5.49 24.47
N LEU A 71 17.04 -5.12 23.89
CA LEU A 71 16.75 -3.75 23.44
C LEU A 71 16.89 -2.75 24.59
N ALA A 72 16.38 -3.09 25.79
CA ALA A 72 16.57 -2.30 27.00
C ALA A 72 18.05 -2.18 27.39
N SER A 73 18.79 -3.28 27.38
CA SER A 73 20.23 -3.28 27.71
C SER A 73 21.08 -2.47 26.72
N LEU A 74 20.63 -2.38 25.47
CA LEU A 74 21.27 -1.62 24.39
C LEU A 74 20.78 -0.16 24.33
N GLY A 75 19.83 0.25 25.18
CA GLY A 75 19.30 1.60 25.23
C GLY A 75 18.48 2.01 23.99
N VAL A 76 17.80 1.06 23.34
CA VAL A 76 17.10 1.27 22.05
C VAL A 76 15.65 0.75 22.06
N THR A 77 14.96 0.91 23.19
CA THR A 77 13.54 0.52 23.34
C THR A 77 12.62 1.29 22.38
N GLY A 78 13.00 2.48 21.92
CA GLY A 78 12.25 3.29 20.95
C GLY A 78 12.48 2.92 19.48
N LEU A 79 13.23 1.86 19.16
CA LEU A 79 13.59 1.50 17.79
C LEU A 79 12.37 1.32 16.87
N GLY A 80 11.32 0.64 17.35
CA GLY A 80 10.13 0.39 16.54
C GLY A 80 9.40 1.67 16.13
N ASP A 81 9.34 2.65 17.03
CA ASP A 81 8.68 3.93 16.76
C ASP A 81 9.53 4.81 15.84
N ALA A 82 10.86 4.80 16.00
CA ALA A 82 11.77 5.47 15.07
C ALA A 82 11.67 4.90 13.64
N VAL A 83 11.59 3.57 13.49
CA VAL A 83 11.39 2.90 12.18
C VAL A 83 10.06 3.32 11.54
N ARG A 84 8.97 3.32 12.32
CA ARG A 84 7.65 3.75 11.83
C ARG A 84 7.60 5.23 11.46
N ALA A 85 8.21 6.10 12.27
CA ALA A 85 8.33 7.52 11.98
C ALA A 85 9.11 7.81 10.68
N ALA A 86 10.01 6.91 10.30
CA ALA A 86 10.72 6.96 9.03
C ALA A 86 9.94 6.30 7.85
N ALA A 87 8.64 6.05 8.01
CA ALA A 87 7.75 5.45 7.01
C ALA A 87 8.20 4.06 6.52
N MET A 88 8.70 3.24 7.45
CA MET A 88 9.04 1.83 7.24
C MET A 88 8.24 0.94 8.19
N GLU A 89 7.98 -0.30 7.79
CA GLU A 89 7.34 -1.28 8.67
C GLU A 89 8.35 -1.88 9.65
N TRP A 90 7.92 -2.03 10.91
CA TRP A 90 8.73 -2.66 11.94
C TRP A 90 8.18 -4.03 12.29
N GLN A 91 9.02 -5.05 12.15
CA GLN A 91 8.68 -6.45 12.45
C GLN A 91 9.56 -6.92 13.60
N HIS A 92 8.98 -7.14 14.77
CA HIS A 92 9.70 -7.65 15.94
C HIS A 92 9.51 -9.16 16.06
N LEU A 93 10.57 -9.90 15.73
CA LEU A 93 10.58 -11.36 15.67
C LEU A 93 11.75 -11.89 16.50
N PRO A 94 11.67 -11.79 17.85
CA PRO A 94 12.79 -12.08 18.72
C PRO A 94 13.26 -13.53 18.57
N ILE A 95 14.59 -13.70 18.47
CA ILE A 95 15.25 -15.00 18.54
C ILE A 95 16.25 -14.92 19.68
N ARG A 96 16.24 -15.90 20.58
CA ARG A 96 17.20 -15.97 21.68
C ARG A 96 18.63 -15.89 21.15
N ASP A 97 19.49 -15.14 21.85
CA ASP A 97 20.88 -14.96 21.39
C ASP A 97 21.58 -16.31 21.14
N VAL A 98 22.45 -16.33 20.11
CA VAL A 98 23.17 -17.51 19.58
C VAL A 98 22.31 -18.75 19.21
N SER A 99 20.99 -18.64 19.27
CA SER A 99 20.06 -19.74 19.04
C SER A 99 19.48 -19.72 17.61
N VAL A 100 18.68 -20.73 17.30
CA VAL A 100 17.87 -20.83 16.07
C VAL A 100 16.46 -20.30 16.31
N PRO A 101 15.69 -19.96 15.26
CA PRO A 101 14.24 -19.76 15.37
C PRO A 101 13.54 -20.85 16.18
N ASP A 102 12.60 -20.45 17.04
CA ASP A 102 11.76 -21.34 17.84
C ASP A 102 10.32 -21.41 17.30
N ALA A 103 9.45 -22.17 17.98
CA ALA A 103 8.06 -22.33 17.55
C ALA A 103 7.26 -21.01 17.54
N ALA A 104 7.59 -20.07 18.43
CA ALA A 104 6.93 -18.76 18.46
C ALA A 104 7.35 -17.92 17.25
N PHE A 105 8.64 -17.94 16.89
CA PHE A 105 9.13 -17.35 15.66
C PHE A 105 8.46 -17.97 14.43
N GLU A 106 8.40 -19.30 14.32
CA GLU A 106 7.81 -19.97 13.14
C GLU A 106 6.33 -19.60 12.97
N THR A 107 5.58 -19.52 14.06
CA THR A 107 4.18 -19.08 14.04
C THR A 107 4.06 -17.65 13.54
N ALA A 108 4.91 -16.73 14.01
CA ALA A 108 4.92 -15.35 13.54
C ALA A 108 5.39 -15.23 12.07
N TRP A 109 6.34 -16.07 11.64
CA TRP A 109 6.88 -16.09 10.28
C TRP A 109 5.85 -16.48 9.23
N GLN A 110 4.86 -17.31 9.58
CA GLN A 110 3.74 -17.64 8.69
C GLN A 110 2.98 -16.39 8.21
N LYS A 111 2.93 -15.36 9.06
CA LYS A 111 2.34 -14.05 8.70
C LYS A 111 3.38 -13.13 8.07
N THR A 112 4.51 -12.89 8.75
CA THR A 112 5.48 -11.86 8.33
C THR A 112 6.30 -12.26 7.10
N GLY A 113 6.64 -13.54 6.94
CA GLY A 113 7.45 -14.04 5.82
C GLY A 113 6.85 -13.69 4.45
N PRO A 114 5.58 -14.04 4.16
CA PRO A 114 4.90 -13.65 2.93
C PRO A 114 4.94 -12.14 2.64
N MET A 115 4.75 -11.31 3.67
CA MET A 115 4.76 -9.85 3.56
C MET A 115 6.13 -9.32 3.08
N LEU A 116 7.21 -9.79 3.72
CA LEU A 116 8.59 -9.39 3.36
C LEU A 116 8.97 -9.84 1.95
N ARG A 117 8.51 -11.01 1.50
CA ARG A 117 8.76 -11.51 0.14
C ARG A 117 8.06 -10.68 -0.92
N ASN A 118 6.83 -10.24 -0.65
CA ASN A 118 6.09 -9.38 -1.56
C ASN A 118 6.80 -8.02 -1.73
N GLN A 119 7.32 -7.43 -0.65
CA GLN A 119 8.14 -6.22 -0.72
C GLN A 119 9.41 -6.42 -1.54
N LEU A 120 10.13 -7.52 -1.33
CA LEU A 120 11.32 -7.86 -2.12
C LEU A 120 10.96 -8.04 -3.60
N ARG A 121 9.85 -8.71 -3.92
CA ARG A 121 9.38 -8.88 -5.31
C ARG A 121 8.93 -7.58 -5.97
N ALA A 122 8.47 -6.63 -5.18
CA ALA A 122 8.15 -5.28 -5.61
C ALA A 122 9.41 -4.38 -5.80
N GLY A 123 10.61 -4.92 -5.61
CA GLY A 123 11.87 -4.18 -5.77
C GLY A 123 12.29 -3.39 -4.52
N PHE A 124 11.60 -3.56 -3.39
CA PHE A 124 11.95 -2.87 -2.14
C PHE A 124 12.91 -3.68 -1.28
N ASN A 125 13.69 -2.97 -0.48
CA ASN A 125 14.68 -3.59 0.37
C ASN A 125 14.10 -3.99 1.73
N VAL A 126 14.61 -5.08 2.31
CA VAL A 126 14.25 -5.54 3.66
C VAL A 126 15.52 -5.60 4.49
N LEU A 127 15.54 -4.91 5.62
CA LEU A 127 16.65 -4.98 6.56
C LEU A 127 16.38 -6.00 7.66
N VAL A 128 17.35 -6.85 7.97
CA VAL A 128 17.35 -7.77 9.09
C VAL A 128 18.50 -7.43 10.02
N HIS A 129 18.23 -7.31 11.32
CA HIS A 129 19.28 -7.09 12.31
C HIS A 129 19.11 -7.93 13.57
N CYS A 130 20.23 -8.11 14.26
CA CYS A 130 20.30 -8.60 15.63
C CYS A 130 21.39 -7.81 16.37
N LYS A 131 21.72 -8.20 17.60
CA LYS A 131 22.72 -7.50 18.42
C LYS A 131 24.05 -7.25 17.69
N GLY A 132 24.62 -8.28 17.05
CA GLY A 132 25.88 -8.22 16.31
C GLY A 132 25.75 -8.19 14.78
N GLY A 133 24.56 -8.50 14.24
CA GLY A 133 24.34 -8.61 12.79
C GLY A 133 25.11 -9.75 12.13
N LEU A 134 25.24 -10.90 12.80
CA LEU A 134 26.00 -12.06 12.31
C LEU A 134 25.16 -13.35 12.36
N GLY A 135 24.96 -13.94 13.54
CA GLY A 135 24.22 -15.20 13.71
C GLY A 135 22.75 -15.11 13.32
N ARG A 136 21.89 -14.62 14.24
CA ARG A 136 20.43 -14.51 14.04
C ARG A 136 20.06 -13.78 12.73
N ALA A 137 20.69 -12.63 12.49
CA ALA A 137 20.42 -11.82 11.30
C ALA A 137 20.80 -12.54 10.00
N GLY A 138 21.96 -13.21 9.96
CA GLY A 138 22.37 -14.02 8.82
C GLY A 138 21.43 -15.19 8.56
N THR A 139 20.97 -15.86 9.63
CA THR A 139 20.02 -16.98 9.54
C THR A 139 18.70 -16.57 8.89
N VAL A 140 18.11 -15.47 9.35
CA VAL A 140 16.82 -14.98 8.80
C VAL A 140 16.99 -14.36 7.41
N ALA A 141 18.13 -13.72 7.13
CA ALA A 141 18.45 -13.25 5.79
C ALA A 141 18.55 -14.42 4.78
N ALA A 142 19.21 -15.51 5.15
CA ALA A 142 19.26 -16.72 4.33
C ALA A 142 17.87 -17.33 4.12
N ARG A 143 17.02 -17.37 5.17
CA ARG A 143 15.63 -17.84 5.06
C ARG A 143 14.83 -17.06 4.01
N LEU A 144 14.94 -15.73 3.98
CA LEU A 144 14.25 -14.88 3.00
C LEU A 144 14.68 -15.21 1.56
N LEU A 145 15.97 -15.42 1.32
CA LEU A 145 16.49 -15.81 0.00
C LEU A 145 15.96 -17.19 -0.42
N ILE A 146 15.93 -18.15 0.50
CA ILE A 146 15.41 -19.51 0.25
C ILE A 146 13.93 -19.49 -0.10
N ASP A 147 13.14 -18.67 0.60
CA ASP A 147 11.72 -18.51 0.28
C ASP A 147 11.50 -17.76 -1.07
N LEU A 148 12.52 -17.10 -1.61
CA LEU A 148 12.51 -16.50 -2.96
C LEU A 148 13.09 -17.44 -4.03
N GLY A 149 13.34 -18.70 -3.68
CA GLY A 149 13.71 -19.76 -4.62
C GLY A 149 15.20 -20.11 -4.67
N TRP A 150 16.03 -19.52 -3.80
CA TRP A 150 17.43 -19.91 -3.68
C TRP A 150 17.55 -21.27 -3.00
N THR A 151 18.56 -22.07 -3.38
CA THR A 151 18.89 -23.25 -2.56
C THR A 151 19.49 -22.82 -1.22
N PRO A 152 19.33 -23.62 -0.15
CA PRO A 152 19.94 -23.30 1.14
C PRO A 152 21.45 -23.08 1.11
N ALA A 153 22.16 -23.84 0.26
CA ALA A 153 23.61 -23.71 0.10
C ALA A 153 24.00 -22.39 -0.56
N GLU A 154 23.31 -21.99 -1.63
CA GLU A 154 23.55 -20.70 -2.31
C GLU A 154 23.24 -19.52 -1.40
N ALA A 155 22.11 -19.55 -0.70
CA ALA A 155 21.72 -18.49 0.22
C ALA A 155 22.73 -18.31 1.37
N LEU A 156 23.20 -19.43 1.95
CA LEU A 156 24.23 -19.42 2.99
C LEU A 156 25.56 -18.84 2.49
N ALA A 157 25.99 -19.23 1.28
CA ALA A 157 27.21 -18.74 0.68
C ALA A 157 27.14 -17.22 0.40
N ALA A 158 26.04 -16.76 -0.21
CA ALA A 158 25.84 -15.34 -0.54
C ALA A 158 25.78 -14.46 0.72
N VAL A 159 25.11 -14.90 1.78
CA VAL A 159 25.09 -14.19 3.07
C VAL A 159 26.49 -14.10 3.68
N ARG A 160 27.27 -15.19 3.66
CA ARG A 160 28.64 -15.21 4.19
C ARG A 160 29.62 -14.40 3.36
N GLU A 161 29.40 -14.26 2.06
CA GLU A 161 30.20 -13.42 1.17
C GLU A 161 30.13 -11.94 1.57
N VAL A 162 28.91 -11.41 1.75
CA VAL A 162 28.71 -9.99 2.12
C VAL A 162 28.90 -9.75 3.62
N ARG A 163 28.78 -10.80 4.43
CA ARG A 163 28.92 -10.74 5.89
C ARG A 163 29.72 -11.94 6.41
N PRO A 164 31.07 -11.89 6.35
CA PRO A 164 31.92 -12.98 6.82
C PRO A 164 31.63 -13.36 8.28
N GLY A 165 31.44 -14.66 8.52
CA GLY A 165 31.07 -15.20 9.84
C GLY A 165 29.57 -15.16 10.16
N ALA A 166 28.71 -14.72 9.24
CA ALA A 166 27.27 -14.83 9.40
C ALA A 166 26.80 -16.30 9.42
N VAL A 167 25.67 -16.54 10.09
CA VAL A 167 25.20 -17.89 10.47
C VAL A 167 26.29 -18.56 11.32
N GLU A 168 26.41 -18.06 12.55
CA GLU A 168 27.61 -18.17 13.40
C GLU A 168 27.75 -19.54 14.06
N THR A 169 26.64 -20.20 14.40
CA THR A 169 26.64 -21.49 15.11
C THR A 169 26.33 -22.66 14.18
N ARG A 170 26.84 -23.85 14.51
CA ARG A 170 26.50 -25.09 13.79
C ARG A 170 25.00 -25.37 13.79
N ALA A 171 24.29 -25.01 14.86
CA ALA A 171 22.85 -25.17 14.95
C ALA A 171 22.12 -24.25 13.95
N GLN A 172 22.56 -23.00 13.80
CA GLN A 172 22.03 -22.05 12.81
C GLN A 172 22.30 -22.52 11.38
N GLU A 173 23.49 -23.05 11.10
CA GLU A 173 23.82 -23.59 9.79
C GLU A 173 22.98 -24.81 9.45
N ALA A 174 22.85 -25.76 10.39
CA ALA A 174 21.97 -26.92 10.23
C ALA A 174 20.51 -26.51 10.02
N TYR A 175 20.04 -25.50 10.75
CA TYR A 175 18.69 -24.94 10.57
C TYR A 175 18.51 -24.42 9.14
N VAL A 176 19.42 -23.56 8.65
CA VAL A 176 19.33 -23.00 7.29
C VAL A 176 19.33 -24.09 6.24
N LEU A 177 20.24 -25.07 6.35
CA LEU A 177 20.37 -26.17 5.38
C LEU A 177 19.16 -27.12 5.38
N ALA A 178 18.38 -27.16 6.46
CA ALA A 178 17.16 -27.96 6.55
C ALA A 178 15.91 -27.23 6.01
N LEU A 179 16.02 -25.94 5.68
CA LEU A 179 14.90 -25.17 5.16
C LEU A 179 14.49 -25.64 3.77
N VAL A 180 13.18 -25.69 3.55
CA VAL A 180 12.58 -25.84 2.24
C VAL A 180 11.88 -24.55 1.85
N THR A 181 11.84 -24.26 0.55
CA THR A 181 11.09 -23.12 0.01
C THR A 181 9.64 -23.23 0.44
N THR A 182 9.13 -22.17 1.05
CA THR A 182 7.73 -22.10 1.49
C THR A 182 6.83 -21.91 0.27
N PRO A 183 5.87 -22.81 -0.02
CA PRO A 183 4.90 -22.59 -1.10
C PRO A 183 4.11 -21.30 -0.85
N GLU A 184 3.68 -20.64 -1.92
CA GLU A 184 2.73 -19.53 -1.79
C GLU A 184 1.39 -20.04 -1.27
N ALA A 185 0.77 -19.25 -0.40
CA ALA A 185 -0.58 -19.52 0.04
C ALA A 185 -1.51 -19.43 -1.17
N THR A 186 -2.28 -20.49 -1.43
CA THR A 186 -3.37 -20.45 -2.41
C THR A 186 -4.46 -19.54 -1.86
N LEU A 187 -4.82 -18.50 -2.61
CA LEU A 187 -5.90 -17.60 -2.21
C LEU A 187 -7.26 -18.28 -2.40
N GLU A 188 -8.21 -17.94 -1.52
CA GLU A 188 -9.55 -18.49 -1.62
C GLU A 188 -10.33 -17.85 -2.79
N HIS A 189 -10.86 -18.69 -3.66
CA HIS A 189 -11.70 -18.32 -4.80
C HIS A 189 -13.19 -18.63 -4.56
N SER A 190 -13.59 -18.86 -3.30
CA SER A 190 -14.98 -19.06 -2.93
C SER A 190 -15.82 -17.80 -3.25
N PRO A 191 -17.12 -17.93 -3.54
CA PRO A 191 -17.99 -16.77 -3.74
C PRO A 191 -17.94 -15.79 -2.56
N SER A 192 -17.87 -16.27 -1.32
CA SER A 192 -17.72 -15.43 -0.12
C SER A 192 -16.41 -14.65 -0.12
N ALA A 193 -15.28 -15.26 -0.50
CA ALA A 193 -14.00 -14.56 -0.58
C ALA A 193 -13.98 -13.51 -1.70
N ILE A 194 -14.64 -13.77 -2.83
CA ILE A 194 -14.81 -12.79 -3.92
C ILE A 194 -15.68 -11.61 -3.45
N HIS A 195 -16.78 -11.89 -2.74
CA HIS A 195 -17.66 -10.87 -2.16
C HIS A 195 -16.92 -10.02 -1.13
N ASP A 196 -16.14 -10.65 -0.25
CA ASP A 196 -15.32 -9.96 0.75
C ASP A 196 -14.31 -9.01 0.11
N ARG A 197 -13.56 -9.45 -0.92
CA ARG A 197 -12.65 -8.57 -1.69
C ARG A 197 -13.38 -7.45 -2.42
N SER A 198 -14.54 -7.75 -2.99
CA SER A 198 -15.38 -6.76 -3.67
C SER A 198 -15.88 -5.67 -2.71
N ARG A 199 -16.37 -6.07 -1.53
CA ARG A 199 -16.75 -5.17 -0.43
C ARG A 199 -15.57 -4.34 0.04
N GLY A 200 -14.43 -4.99 0.25
CA GLY A 200 -13.18 -4.36 0.62
C GLY A 200 -12.79 -3.23 -0.33
N ALA A 201 -13.00 -3.40 -1.65
CA ALA A 201 -12.68 -2.35 -2.61
C ALA A 201 -13.49 -1.04 -2.40
N LEU A 202 -14.81 -1.14 -2.18
CA LEU A 202 -15.65 0.05 -1.98
C LEU A 202 -15.53 0.63 -0.56
N LEU A 203 -15.50 -0.21 0.46
CA LEU A 203 -15.28 0.23 1.85
C LEU A 203 -13.88 0.83 2.01
N GLY A 204 -12.89 0.21 1.38
CA GLY A 204 -11.51 0.64 1.39
C GLY A 204 -11.32 2.00 0.73
N LEU A 205 -12.01 2.26 -0.38
CA LEU A 205 -12.11 3.60 -0.99
C LEU A 205 -12.55 4.63 0.04
N ALA A 206 -13.70 4.38 0.68
CA ALA A 206 -14.31 5.34 1.60
C ALA A 206 -13.50 5.57 2.88
N ILE A 207 -12.81 4.52 3.36
CA ILE A 207 -11.91 4.64 4.49
C ILE A 207 -10.62 5.37 4.11
N GLY A 208 -10.10 5.11 2.91
CA GLY A 208 -8.94 5.82 2.38
C GLY A 208 -9.19 7.31 2.31
N ASP A 209 -10.31 7.70 1.70
CA ASP A 209 -10.84 9.06 1.65
C ASP A 209 -10.93 9.69 3.07
N ALA A 210 -11.70 9.08 3.97
CA ALA A 210 -11.93 9.60 5.32
C ALA A 210 -10.65 9.73 6.18
N VAL A 211 -9.65 8.87 5.95
CA VAL A 211 -8.34 8.98 6.62
C VAL A 211 -7.51 10.08 5.96
N GLY A 212 -7.44 10.10 4.62
CA GLY A 212 -6.58 10.97 3.84
C GLY A 212 -6.96 12.44 3.90
N THR A 213 -8.25 12.78 3.98
CA THR A 213 -8.73 14.19 4.07
C THR A 213 -8.16 14.95 5.26
N THR A 214 -7.72 14.23 6.31
CA THR A 214 -7.00 14.80 7.46
C THR A 214 -5.78 15.64 7.04
N LEU A 215 -5.05 15.20 6.02
CA LEU A 215 -3.78 15.80 5.56
C LEU A 215 -3.87 16.43 4.16
N GLU A 216 -5.09 16.60 3.66
CA GLU A 216 -5.35 17.20 2.37
C GLU A 216 -4.83 18.65 2.30
N PHE A 217 -4.22 18.99 1.16
CA PHE A 217 -3.51 20.25 0.89
C PHE A 217 -2.33 20.56 1.81
N THR A 218 -1.93 19.63 2.68
CA THR A 218 -0.74 19.81 3.50
C THR A 218 0.51 19.41 2.72
N ARG A 219 1.61 20.13 2.95
CA ARG A 219 2.91 19.67 2.42
C ARG A 219 3.32 18.40 3.15
N ARG A 220 3.82 17.41 2.42
CA ARG A 220 4.43 16.20 2.99
C ARG A 220 5.38 16.53 4.16
N ASP A 221 5.25 15.77 5.25
CA ASP A 221 6.07 15.86 6.45
C ASP A 221 6.10 17.26 7.11
N SER A 222 5.07 18.09 6.87
CA SER A 222 4.97 19.43 7.48
C SER A 222 4.31 19.45 8.86
N GLY A 223 3.69 18.34 9.27
CA GLY A 223 2.95 18.22 10.53
C GLY A 223 3.09 16.83 11.16
N VAL A 224 2.20 16.54 12.10
CA VAL A 224 2.12 15.23 12.75
C VAL A 224 1.53 14.22 11.75
N ALA A 225 2.17 13.07 11.62
CA ALA A 225 1.68 11.98 10.78
C ALA A 225 0.29 11.52 11.25
N VAL A 226 -0.61 11.25 10.31
CA VAL A 226 -1.90 10.61 10.62
C VAL A 226 -1.65 9.14 10.93
N THR A 227 -2.17 8.65 12.04
CA THR A 227 -2.00 7.26 12.50
C THR A 227 -3.32 6.53 12.72
N ASP A 228 -4.45 7.23 12.63
CA ASP A 228 -5.80 6.70 12.82
C ASP A 228 -6.79 7.56 12.02
N MET A 229 -8.05 7.12 11.91
CA MET A 229 -9.16 7.88 11.34
C MET A 229 -9.63 8.95 12.34
N VAL A 230 -9.13 10.18 12.19
CA VAL A 230 -9.32 11.26 13.18
C VAL A 230 -10.14 12.45 12.68
N GLY A 231 -10.52 12.48 11.39
CA GLY A 231 -11.22 13.60 10.79
C GLY A 231 -10.37 14.87 10.75
N GLY A 232 -11.00 16.03 10.89
CA GLY A 232 -10.31 17.32 10.80
C GLY A 232 -10.13 17.76 9.35
N GLY A 233 -8.88 17.96 8.92
CA GLY A 233 -8.57 18.43 7.57
C GLY A 233 -9.07 19.86 7.27
N PRO A 234 -8.98 20.30 6.01
CA PRO A 234 -9.44 21.63 5.59
C PRO A 234 -10.93 21.85 5.80
N PHE A 235 -11.73 20.78 5.84
CA PHE A 235 -13.19 20.84 5.96
C PHE A 235 -13.73 20.68 7.38
N ARG A 236 -12.86 20.36 8.36
CA ARG A 236 -13.21 20.12 9.77
C ARG A 236 -14.23 18.99 9.93
N LEU A 237 -13.98 17.89 9.23
CA LEU A 237 -14.80 16.69 9.26
C LEU A 237 -14.75 15.99 10.62
N GLN A 238 -15.81 15.27 10.96
CA GLN A 238 -15.78 14.30 12.06
C GLN A 238 -15.00 13.05 11.65
N PRO A 239 -14.45 12.29 12.61
CA PRO A 239 -13.86 10.98 12.32
C PRO A 239 -14.82 10.09 11.53
N GLY A 240 -14.39 9.64 10.35
CA GLY A 240 -15.14 8.74 9.48
C GLY A 240 -16.01 9.40 8.41
N GLU A 241 -16.15 10.73 8.43
CA GLU A 241 -16.72 11.47 7.30
C GLU A 241 -15.70 11.53 6.14
N TRP A 242 -16.22 11.45 4.92
CA TRP A 242 -15.49 11.32 3.66
C TRP A 242 -15.92 12.40 2.64
N THR A 243 -15.15 12.61 1.57
CA THR A 243 -15.23 13.74 0.63
C THR A 243 -15.97 13.39 -0.68
N ASP A 244 -15.63 14.07 -1.79
CA ASP A 244 -16.25 13.85 -3.09
C ASP A 244 -15.90 12.51 -3.72
N ASP A 245 -14.75 11.92 -3.39
CA ASP A 245 -14.32 10.59 -3.82
C ASP A 245 -15.41 9.54 -3.58
N THR A 246 -15.80 9.42 -2.31
CA THR A 246 -16.80 8.44 -1.89
C THR A 246 -18.20 8.82 -2.35
N ALA A 247 -18.53 10.13 -2.37
CA ALA A 247 -19.82 10.60 -2.87
C ALA A 247 -20.03 10.17 -4.33
N MET A 248 -19.01 10.39 -5.16
CA MET A 248 -19.04 10.08 -6.58
C MET A 248 -18.94 8.56 -6.83
N ALA A 249 -18.22 7.81 -5.99
CA ALA A 249 -18.19 6.35 -6.03
C ALA A 249 -19.58 5.76 -5.73
N LEU A 250 -20.25 6.25 -4.70
CA LEU A 250 -21.58 5.76 -4.31
C LEU A 250 -22.65 6.09 -5.37
N ALA A 251 -22.58 7.27 -5.99
CA ALA A 251 -23.43 7.62 -7.13
C ALA A 251 -23.18 6.71 -8.35
N LEU A 252 -21.92 6.37 -8.64
CA LEU A 252 -21.57 5.41 -9.69
C LEU A 252 -22.08 4.01 -9.37
N ALA A 253 -21.98 3.57 -8.11
CA ALA A 253 -22.49 2.29 -7.65
C ALA A 253 -24.01 2.18 -7.85
N ASP A 254 -24.77 3.18 -7.42
CA ASP A 254 -26.22 3.18 -7.59
C ASP A 254 -26.63 3.23 -9.08
N SER A 255 -25.88 3.96 -9.92
CA SER A 255 -26.11 4.00 -11.38
C SER A 255 -25.86 2.64 -12.06
N LEU A 256 -24.75 1.97 -11.74
CA LEU A 256 -24.41 0.65 -12.29
C LEU A 256 -25.30 -0.48 -11.77
N ALA A 257 -25.84 -0.33 -10.56
CA ALA A 257 -26.84 -1.25 -10.02
C ALA A 257 -28.16 -1.13 -10.79
N ALA A 258 -28.52 0.06 -11.26
CA ALA A 258 -29.71 0.31 -12.08
C ALA A 258 -29.53 -0.12 -13.55
N GLU A 259 -28.39 0.22 -14.17
CA GLU A 259 -28.08 -0.12 -15.56
C GLU A 259 -26.62 -0.62 -15.68
N PRO A 260 -26.39 -1.94 -15.89
CA PRO A 260 -25.04 -2.51 -15.95
C PRO A 260 -24.21 -1.97 -17.13
N LYS A 261 -24.82 -1.46 -18.19
CA LYS A 261 -24.10 -0.86 -19.32
C LYS A 261 -23.80 0.62 -19.11
N LEU A 262 -23.96 1.15 -17.89
CA LEU A 262 -23.83 2.55 -17.53
C LEU A 262 -24.77 3.46 -18.35
N ASP A 263 -25.80 3.97 -17.71
CA ASP A 263 -26.50 5.16 -18.21
C ASP A 263 -25.72 6.42 -17.77
N ALA A 264 -24.97 7.00 -18.71
CA ALA A 264 -24.14 8.17 -18.42
C ALA A 264 -24.96 9.41 -18.05
N ARG A 265 -26.22 9.52 -18.51
CA ARG A 265 -27.10 10.64 -18.18
C ARG A 265 -27.66 10.49 -16.77
N ASP A 266 -28.03 9.27 -16.37
CA ASP A 266 -28.38 8.96 -14.97
C ASP A 266 -27.21 9.27 -14.04
N LEU A 267 -25.99 8.81 -14.38
CA LEU A 267 -24.80 9.06 -13.58
C LEU A 267 -24.54 10.57 -13.38
N MET A 268 -24.58 11.35 -14.47
CA MET A 268 -24.39 12.80 -14.39
C MET A 268 -25.52 13.48 -13.62
N GLY A 269 -26.76 12.98 -13.72
CA GLY A 269 -27.89 13.43 -12.89
C GLY A 269 -27.66 13.20 -11.39
N ARG A 270 -27.10 12.05 -11.01
CA ARG A 270 -26.73 11.75 -9.62
C ARG A 270 -25.59 12.65 -9.13
N PHE A 271 -24.58 12.90 -9.96
CA PHE A 271 -23.53 13.86 -9.62
C PHE A 271 -24.05 15.29 -9.48
N VAL A 272 -24.97 15.73 -10.34
CA VAL A 272 -25.64 17.03 -10.19
C VAL A 272 -26.46 17.07 -8.90
N SER A 273 -27.17 16.00 -8.56
CA SER A 273 -27.95 15.92 -7.32
C SER A 273 -27.04 16.01 -6.09
N TRP A 274 -25.93 15.28 -6.08
CA TRP A 274 -24.88 15.48 -5.08
C TRP A 274 -24.40 16.93 -5.03
N TRP A 275 -24.01 17.51 -6.17
CA TRP A 275 -23.45 18.87 -6.26
C TRP A 275 -24.43 19.95 -5.78
N ARG A 276 -25.72 19.84 -6.13
CA ARG A 276 -26.73 20.86 -5.87
C ARG A 276 -27.43 20.70 -4.53
N SER A 277 -27.70 19.47 -4.08
CA SER A 277 -28.50 19.19 -2.89
C SER A 277 -27.81 18.33 -1.84
N GLY A 278 -26.61 17.81 -2.09
CA GLY A 278 -25.84 17.01 -1.13
C GLY A 278 -26.34 15.58 -0.96
N GLU A 279 -27.14 15.03 -1.89
CA GLU A 279 -27.81 13.72 -1.74
C GLU A 279 -26.87 12.53 -1.48
N TYR A 280 -25.64 12.61 -1.99
CA TYR A 280 -24.58 11.60 -1.78
C TYR A 280 -23.49 12.08 -0.81
N SER A 281 -23.74 13.12 -0.01
CA SER A 281 -22.78 13.63 0.96
C SER A 281 -23.11 13.16 2.36
N CYS A 282 -22.13 12.57 3.05
CA CYS A 282 -22.26 12.21 4.46
C CYS A 282 -22.49 13.42 5.38
N THR A 283 -22.15 14.64 4.95
CA THR A 283 -22.38 15.89 5.70
C THR A 283 -23.66 16.63 5.28
N GLY A 284 -24.43 16.09 4.34
CA GLY A 284 -25.69 16.68 3.85
C GLY A 284 -25.53 17.86 2.88
N ARG A 285 -24.30 18.19 2.45
CA ARG A 285 -24.03 19.21 1.43
C ARG A 285 -22.84 18.82 0.54
N CYS A 286 -22.79 19.28 -0.70
CA CYS A 286 -21.58 19.16 -1.51
C CYS A 286 -20.47 20.04 -0.95
N PHE A 287 -19.29 19.47 -0.80
CA PHE A 287 -18.03 20.15 -0.55
C PHE A 287 -16.94 19.43 -1.36
N ASP A 288 -15.76 20.04 -1.43
CA ASP A 288 -14.57 19.48 -2.08
C ASP A 288 -14.64 19.14 -3.58
N ILE A 289 -15.71 19.53 -4.26
CA ILE A 289 -15.84 19.27 -5.70
C ILE A 289 -14.67 19.86 -6.51
N GLY A 290 -13.90 18.99 -7.14
CA GLY A 290 -12.81 19.36 -8.04
C GLY A 290 -13.25 20.27 -9.20
N VAL A 291 -12.36 21.17 -9.64
CA VAL A 291 -12.67 22.17 -10.69
C VAL A 291 -13.12 21.51 -11.99
N THR A 292 -12.43 20.45 -12.43
CA THR A 292 -12.75 19.72 -13.67
C THR A 292 -14.12 19.06 -13.59
N THR A 293 -14.44 18.41 -12.46
CA THR A 293 -15.76 17.83 -12.18
C THR A 293 -16.84 18.91 -12.24
N ARG A 294 -16.68 20.00 -11.49
CA ARG A 294 -17.64 21.11 -11.47
C ARG A 294 -17.92 21.68 -12.86
N GLN A 295 -16.87 21.85 -13.67
CA GLN A 295 -17.03 22.32 -15.05
C GLN A 295 -17.79 21.33 -15.93
N ALA A 296 -17.52 20.03 -15.79
CA ALA A 296 -18.24 18.99 -16.53
C ALA A 296 -19.73 18.94 -16.13
N LEU A 297 -20.06 19.03 -14.83
CA LEU A 297 -21.45 19.07 -14.37
C LEU A 297 -22.17 20.32 -14.88
N ALA A 298 -21.52 21.49 -14.86
CA ALA A 298 -22.10 22.72 -15.41
C ALA A 298 -22.34 22.64 -16.92
N ARG A 299 -21.43 22.01 -17.68
CA ARG A 299 -21.63 21.72 -19.11
C ARG A 299 -22.81 20.79 -19.34
N PHE A 300 -22.92 19.72 -18.54
CA PHE A 300 -24.03 18.78 -18.63
C PHE A 300 -25.39 19.44 -18.33
N GLU A 301 -25.51 20.26 -17.28
CA GLU A 301 -26.76 20.97 -16.98
C GLU A 301 -27.20 21.90 -18.14
N ARG A 302 -26.23 22.48 -18.87
CA ARG A 302 -26.49 23.37 -20.00
C ARG A 302 -26.84 22.63 -21.28
N ASP A 303 -26.05 21.60 -21.62
CA ASP A 303 -26.06 20.98 -22.94
C ASP A 303 -26.77 19.61 -22.97
N LEU A 304 -27.02 19.01 -21.79
CA LEU A 304 -27.56 17.66 -21.59
C LEU A 304 -26.74 16.53 -22.25
N GLU A 305 -25.49 16.83 -22.61
CA GLU A 305 -24.49 15.88 -23.10
C GLU A 305 -23.77 15.22 -21.91
N PRO A 306 -23.98 13.92 -21.65
CA PRO A 306 -23.46 13.26 -20.45
C PRO A 306 -21.94 13.01 -20.48
N TYR A 307 -21.30 12.98 -21.64
CA TYR A 307 -19.84 12.86 -21.74
C TYR A 307 -19.19 14.24 -21.76
N ALA A 308 -19.37 14.97 -20.66
CA ALA A 308 -18.99 16.38 -20.54
C ALA A 308 -17.56 16.61 -20.04
N GLY A 309 -16.72 15.57 -19.95
CA GLY A 309 -15.36 15.69 -19.46
C GLY A 309 -14.44 16.47 -20.41
N SER A 310 -13.45 17.17 -19.85
CA SER A 310 -12.44 17.84 -20.68
C SER A 310 -11.47 16.80 -21.25
N ASP A 311 -11.14 16.92 -22.53
CA ASP A 311 -10.15 16.12 -23.25
C ASP A 311 -8.76 16.79 -23.31
N ASP A 312 -8.63 18.00 -22.74
CA ASP A 312 -7.36 18.71 -22.64
C ASP A 312 -6.37 17.90 -21.79
N PRO A 313 -5.17 17.55 -22.31
CA PRO A 313 -4.15 16.84 -21.53
C PRO A 313 -3.76 17.54 -20.22
N MET A 314 -3.88 18.86 -20.14
CA MET A 314 -3.61 19.63 -18.91
C MET A 314 -4.71 19.48 -17.85
N SER A 315 -5.81 18.80 -18.17
CA SER A 315 -6.93 18.51 -17.28
C SER A 315 -6.99 17.04 -16.82
N ALA A 316 -5.88 16.30 -16.95
CA ALA A 316 -5.76 14.88 -16.58
C ALA A 316 -5.77 14.64 -15.04
N GLY A 317 -6.84 15.11 -14.40
CA GLY A 317 -7.12 14.93 -12.98
C GLY A 317 -7.41 13.47 -12.60
N ASN A 318 -7.20 13.15 -11.33
CA ASN A 318 -7.49 11.84 -10.72
C ASN A 318 -8.99 11.63 -10.38
N GLY A 319 -9.85 12.64 -10.58
CA GLY A 319 -11.25 12.62 -10.13
C GLY A 319 -12.15 11.51 -10.72
N SER A 320 -11.78 10.91 -11.85
CA SER A 320 -12.46 9.73 -12.37
C SER A 320 -11.89 8.40 -11.87
N LEU A 321 -10.64 8.40 -11.39
CA LEU A 321 -9.93 7.23 -10.87
C LEU A 321 -10.33 6.95 -9.40
N MET A 322 -10.54 8.02 -8.62
CA MET A 322 -10.91 7.94 -7.20
C MET A 322 -12.21 7.18 -6.93
N ARG A 323 -13.12 7.16 -7.92
CA ARG A 323 -14.47 6.59 -7.80
C ARG A 323 -14.66 5.24 -8.49
N LEU A 324 -13.58 4.56 -8.88
CA LEU A 324 -13.61 3.50 -9.91
C LEU A 324 -14.11 2.12 -9.42
N ALA A 325 -13.91 1.76 -8.15
CA ALA A 325 -14.21 0.44 -7.60
C ALA A 325 -15.56 -0.17 -8.02
N PRO A 326 -16.69 0.58 -8.06
CA PRO A 326 -17.98 0.06 -8.52
C PRO A 326 -17.94 -0.62 -9.91
N VAL A 327 -17.12 -0.11 -10.84
CA VAL A 327 -16.96 -0.71 -12.18
C VAL A 327 -16.34 -2.09 -12.09
N ALA A 328 -15.24 -2.22 -11.34
CA ALA A 328 -14.54 -3.48 -11.16
C ALA A 328 -15.45 -4.50 -10.46
N MET A 329 -16.15 -4.09 -9.41
CA MET A 329 -17.08 -4.95 -8.67
C MET A 329 -18.21 -5.50 -9.55
N ARG A 330 -18.75 -4.68 -10.45
CA ARG A 330 -19.88 -5.07 -11.32
C ARG A 330 -19.47 -5.96 -12.48
N HIS A 331 -18.24 -5.80 -12.98
CA HIS A 331 -17.80 -6.36 -14.26
C HIS A 331 -16.50 -7.16 -14.19
N TRP A 332 -16.05 -7.57 -13.00
CA TRP A 332 -14.75 -8.24 -12.88
C TRP A 332 -14.62 -9.49 -13.76
N ARG A 333 -15.71 -10.22 -14.05
CA ARG A 333 -15.67 -11.39 -14.94
C ARG A 333 -15.52 -11.02 -16.43
N ASP A 334 -16.13 -9.93 -16.87
CA ASP A 334 -16.13 -9.48 -18.27
C ASP A 334 -15.16 -8.32 -18.44
N ARG A 335 -13.90 -8.65 -18.77
CA ARG A 335 -12.83 -7.67 -18.98
C ARG A 335 -13.13 -6.68 -20.10
N GLY A 336 -13.87 -7.08 -21.13
CA GLY A 336 -14.24 -6.22 -22.25
C GLY A 336 -15.23 -5.13 -21.83
N THR A 337 -16.31 -5.54 -21.14
CA THR A 337 -17.28 -4.59 -20.58
C THR A 337 -16.64 -3.73 -19.50
N LEU A 338 -15.82 -4.31 -18.62
CA LEU A 338 -15.09 -3.57 -17.58
C LEU A 338 -14.25 -2.42 -18.17
N ALA A 339 -13.44 -2.69 -19.20
CA ALA A 339 -12.63 -1.66 -19.85
C ALA A 339 -13.50 -0.58 -20.51
N ALA A 340 -14.57 -0.98 -21.20
CA ALA A 340 -15.48 -0.04 -21.85
C ALA A 340 -16.20 0.88 -20.84
N ILE A 341 -16.68 0.33 -19.72
CA ILE A 341 -17.38 1.10 -18.68
C ILE A 341 -16.39 1.97 -17.89
N ALA A 342 -15.19 1.48 -17.57
CA ALA A 342 -14.14 2.28 -16.93
C ALA A 342 -13.79 3.52 -17.77
N ALA A 343 -13.68 3.35 -19.09
CA ALA A 343 -13.42 4.46 -20.00
C ALA A 343 -14.61 5.43 -20.11
N ARG A 344 -15.84 4.90 -20.19
CA ARG A 344 -17.06 5.72 -20.32
C ARG A 344 -17.37 6.50 -19.04
N GLN A 345 -17.24 5.89 -17.86
CA GLN A 345 -17.44 6.60 -16.60
C GLN A 345 -16.43 7.74 -16.49
N SER A 346 -15.16 7.54 -16.89
CA SER A 346 -14.17 8.61 -16.83
C SER A 346 -14.62 9.81 -17.66
N ARG A 347 -14.97 9.58 -18.94
CA ARG A 347 -15.36 10.61 -19.92
C ARG A 347 -16.54 11.49 -19.50
N THR A 348 -17.35 11.07 -18.54
CA THR A 348 -18.41 11.93 -17.99
C THR A 348 -17.88 13.22 -17.37
N THR A 349 -16.68 13.17 -16.78
CA THR A 349 -16.05 14.32 -16.10
C THR A 349 -14.60 14.57 -16.51
N HIS A 350 -13.88 13.53 -16.91
CA HIS A 350 -12.46 13.54 -17.28
C HIS A 350 -12.26 12.71 -18.56
N ALA A 351 -12.13 13.39 -19.69
CA ALA A 351 -11.96 12.76 -21.01
C ALA A 351 -10.51 12.77 -21.52
N ALA A 352 -9.59 13.44 -20.80
CA ALA A 352 -8.17 13.45 -21.10
C ALA A 352 -7.65 12.01 -21.27
N PRO A 353 -6.86 11.70 -22.33
CA PRO A 353 -6.47 10.34 -22.66
C PRO A 353 -5.83 9.58 -21.50
N GLU A 354 -4.98 10.25 -20.71
CA GLU A 354 -4.30 9.64 -19.55
C GLU A 354 -5.26 9.31 -18.40
N ALA A 355 -6.28 10.14 -18.15
CA ALA A 355 -7.29 9.87 -17.11
C ALA A 355 -8.15 8.65 -17.48
N VAL A 356 -8.56 8.57 -18.75
CA VAL A 356 -9.30 7.44 -19.29
C VAL A 356 -8.46 6.17 -19.25
N ALA A 357 -7.21 6.24 -19.73
CA ALA A 357 -6.26 5.14 -19.72
C ALA A 357 -5.96 4.63 -18.30
N GLY A 358 -5.77 5.53 -17.34
CA GLY A 358 -5.55 5.21 -15.94
C GLY A 358 -6.74 4.46 -15.34
N CYS A 359 -7.97 4.90 -15.62
CA CYS A 359 -9.17 4.19 -15.18
C CYS A 359 -9.27 2.78 -15.76
N VAL A 360 -8.97 2.60 -17.05
CA VAL A 360 -9.01 1.26 -17.66
C VAL A 360 -7.98 0.33 -17.02
N ALA A 361 -6.72 0.77 -16.95
CA ALA A 361 -5.65 -0.03 -16.36
C ALA A 361 -5.94 -0.39 -14.90
N TYR A 362 -6.41 0.58 -14.12
CA TYR A 362 -6.68 0.35 -12.71
C TYR A 362 -7.91 -0.53 -12.46
N ALA A 363 -8.95 -0.43 -13.29
CA ALA A 363 -10.12 -1.32 -13.19
C ALA A 363 -9.72 -2.78 -13.40
N GLU A 364 -8.81 -3.06 -14.34
CA GLU A 364 -8.31 -4.42 -14.56
C GLU A 364 -7.52 -4.93 -13.35
N MET A 365 -6.71 -4.08 -12.71
CA MET A 365 -5.96 -4.46 -11.50
C MET A 365 -6.89 -4.77 -10.33
N LEU A 366 -7.90 -3.92 -10.09
CA LEU A 366 -8.91 -4.18 -9.06
C LEU A 366 -9.64 -5.49 -9.32
N ALA A 367 -9.93 -5.77 -10.58
CA ALA A 367 -10.71 -6.93 -10.94
C ALA A 367 -9.88 -8.23 -11.02
N ASP A 368 -8.55 -8.14 -11.11
CA ASP A 368 -7.61 -9.24 -10.82
C ASP A 368 -7.49 -9.49 -9.31
N ALA A 369 -7.45 -8.44 -8.49
CA ALA A 369 -7.47 -8.58 -7.04
C ALA A 369 -8.77 -9.25 -6.57
N ILE A 370 -9.94 -8.78 -7.03
CA ILE A 370 -11.25 -9.35 -6.71
C ILE A 370 -11.34 -10.84 -7.11
N SER A 371 -10.78 -11.23 -8.26
CA SER A 371 -10.78 -12.63 -8.71
C SER A 371 -9.90 -13.55 -7.85
N GLY A 372 -9.10 -12.99 -6.94
CA GLY A 372 -8.26 -13.71 -5.99
C GLY A 372 -6.82 -13.89 -6.47
N MET A 373 -6.32 -13.03 -7.37
CA MET A 373 -4.89 -12.98 -7.66
C MET A 373 -4.15 -12.34 -6.48
N SER A 374 -2.93 -12.82 -6.21
CA SER A 374 -2.06 -12.26 -5.18
C SER A 374 -1.60 -10.85 -5.52
N ALA A 375 -1.21 -10.08 -4.51
CA ALA A 375 -0.66 -8.74 -4.72
C ALA A 375 0.53 -8.76 -5.71
N HIS A 376 1.39 -9.78 -5.65
CA HIS A 376 2.48 -9.94 -6.60
C HIS A 376 1.95 -10.08 -8.02
N GLU A 377 1.03 -11.03 -8.26
CA GLU A 377 0.46 -11.30 -9.59
C GLU A 377 -0.27 -10.08 -10.16
N VAL A 378 -1.09 -9.39 -9.36
CA VAL A 378 -1.82 -8.17 -9.77
C VAL A 378 -0.84 -7.07 -10.21
N LEU A 379 0.23 -6.85 -9.44
CA LEU A 379 1.21 -5.78 -9.67
C LEU A 379 2.22 -6.11 -10.78
N THR A 380 2.46 -7.39 -11.09
CA THR A 380 3.40 -7.83 -12.14
C THR A 380 2.72 -8.32 -13.41
N ALA A 381 1.38 -8.38 -13.45
CA ALA A 381 0.63 -8.75 -14.65
C ALA A 381 1.11 -7.94 -15.86
N ALA A 382 1.37 -8.63 -16.97
CA ALA A 382 1.87 -8.00 -18.18
C ALA A 382 0.77 -7.11 -18.79
N ARG A 383 0.86 -5.80 -18.56
CA ARG A 383 -0.04 -4.81 -19.14
C ARG A 383 0.70 -3.89 -20.09
N ARG A 384 -0.06 -3.32 -21.02
CA ARG A 384 0.39 -2.25 -21.90
C ARG A 384 -0.67 -1.16 -21.90
N ASN A 385 -0.22 0.07 -22.06
CA ASN A 385 -1.13 1.20 -22.20
C ASN A 385 -0.61 2.14 -23.30
N ASP A 386 -1.53 2.79 -24.01
CA ASP A 386 -1.16 3.74 -25.07
C ASP A 386 -0.77 5.11 -24.51
N ALA A 387 -1.17 5.43 -23.27
CA ALA A 387 -0.74 6.63 -22.55
C ALA A 387 0.64 6.42 -21.91
N PRO A 388 1.71 7.14 -22.33
CA PRO A 388 3.08 6.85 -21.90
C PRO A 388 3.31 6.88 -20.39
N ALA A 389 2.70 7.85 -19.67
CA ALA A 389 2.83 7.94 -18.22
C ALA A 389 2.19 6.72 -17.52
N ILE A 390 1.03 6.28 -17.99
CA ILE A 390 0.33 5.10 -17.45
C ILE A 390 1.06 3.81 -17.83
N ASP A 391 1.59 3.70 -19.06
CA ASP A 391 2.36 2.54 -19.51
C ASP A 391 3.62 2.32 -18.64
N ALA A 392 4.34 3.40 -18.32
CA ALA A 392 5.48 3.34 -17.40
C ALA A 392 5.07 2.80 -16.01
N ILE A 393 3.93 3.25 -15.49
CA ILE A 393 3.42 2.85 -14.17
C ILE A 393 3.01 1.38 -14.13
N VAL A 394 2.24 0.90 -15.13
CA VAL A 394 1.82 -0.51 -15.17
C VAL A 394 3.00 -1.45 -15.47
N ARG A 395 4.09 -0.95 -16.06
CA ARG A 395 5.37 -1.68 -16.16
C ARG A 395 6.23 -1.61 -14.91
N GLY A 396 5.80 -0.85 -13.90
CA GLY A 396 6.43 -0.79 -12.58
C GLY A 396 7.51 0.26 -12.42
N SER A 397 7.34 1.45 -13.00
CA SER A 397 8.19 2.62 -12.73
C SER A 397 8.32 2.97 -11.25
N TRP A 398 7.37 2.52 -10.41
CA TRP A 398 7.36 2.70 -8.96
C TRP A 398 8.26 1.74 -8.18
N ARG A 399 8.69 0.61 -8.78
CA ARG A 399 9.44 -0.44 -8.08
C ARG A 399 10.75 0.11 -7.53
N GLY A 400 11.02 -0.15 -6.25
CA GLY A 400 12.23 0.30 -5.57
C GLY A 400 12.37 1.81 -5.38
N LYS A 401 11.39 2.64 -5.79
CA LYS A 401 11.43 4.09 -5.55
C LYS A 401 11.45 4.40 -4.06
N LEU A 402 12.16 5.45 -3.69
CA LEU A 402 12.13 5.98 -2.34
C LEU A 402 10.88 6.86 -2.16
N ARG A 403 10.42 6.99 -0.91
CA ARG A 403 9.24 7.81 -0.58
C ARG A 403 9.34 9.24 -1.12
N ARG A 404 10.53 9.86 -1.08
CA ARG A 404 10.78 11.22 -1.61
C ARG A 404 10.59 11.35 -3.12
N ASP A 405 10.68 10.25 -3.87
CA ASP A 405 10.56 10.24 -5.34
C ASP A 405 9.13 10.00 -5.81
N ILE A 406 8.22 9.65 -4.89
CA ILE A 406 6.78 9.50 -5.15
C ILE A 406 6.10 10.84 -5.02
N ARG A 407 5.21 11.15 -5.97
CA ARG A 407 4.37 12.36 -5.98
C ARG A 407 2.92 11.98 -5.71
N SER A 408 2.19 12.84 -5.03
CA SER A 408 0.79 12.61 -4.60
C SER A 408 -0.09 13.82 -4.93
N SER A 409 0.07 14.40 -6.12
CA SER A 409 -0.75 15.54 -6.57
C SER A 409 -2.01 15.07 -7.28
N GLY A 410 -2.91 16.00 -7.60
CA GLY A 410 -4.15 15.72 -8.37
C GLY A 410 -3.99 15.28 -9.82
N TYR A 411 -2.77 14.93 -10.26
CA TYR A 411 -2.53 14.39 -11.60
C TYR A 411 -2.69 12.86 -11.55
N VAL A 412 -3.53 12.31 -12.44
CA VAL A 412 -3.92 10.89 -12.42
C VAL A 412 -2.73 9.92 -12.36
N ALA A 413 -1.64 10.21 -13.08
CA ALA A 413 -0.47 9.32 -13.08
C ALA A 413 0.29 9.38 -11.75
N HIS A 414 0.37 10.55 -11.10
CA HIS A 414 0.97 10.65 -9.77
C HIS A 414 0.17 9.84 -8.73
N SER A 415 -1.16 10.01 -8.68
CA SER A 415 -2.00 9.29 -7.71
C SER A 415 -2.00 7.77 -7.96
N LEU A 416 -2.04 7.33 -9.22
CA LEU A 416 -1.94 5.91 -9.56
C LEU A 416 -0.57 5.33 -9.15
N GLU A 417 0.54 6.00 -9.49
CA GLU A 417 1.88 5.54 -9.12
C GLU A 417 2.04 5.46 -7.60
N ALA A 418 1.56 6.48 -6.88
CA ALA A 418 1.60 6.53 -5.42
C ALA A 418 0.79 5.40 -4.78
N ALA A 419 -0.42 5.12 -5.30
CA ALA A 419 -1.26 4.06 -4.76
C ALA A 419 -0.62 2.67 -4.94
N LEU A 420 -0.09 2.37 -6.13
CA LEU A 420 0.62 1.11 -6.37
C LEU A 420 1.88 0.99 -5.50
N TRP A 421 2.63 2.08 -5.34
CA TRP A 421 3.79 2.13 -4.45
C TRP A 421 3.40 1.88 -2.98
N CYS A 422 2.30 2.47 -2.49
CA CYS A 422 1.86 2.29 -1.10
C CYS A 422 1.43 0.85 -0.82
N VAL A 423 0.61 0.25 -1.68
CA VAL A 423 0.16 -1.14 -1.55
C VAL A 423 1.34 -2.11 -1.60
N SER A 424 2.26 -1.91 -2.54
CA SER A 424 3.40 -2.82 -2.74
C SER A 424 4.50 -2.72 -1.67
N ARG A 425 4.58 -1.58 -0.99
CA ARG A 425 5.55 -1.33 0.08
C ARG A 425 5.04 -1.75 1.45
N THR A 426 3.75 -2.02 1.59
CA THR A 426 3.13 -2.31 2.89
C THR A 426 2.55 -3.71 2.91
N SER A 427 2.08 -4.10 4.08
CA SER A 427 1.74 -5.49 4.37
C SER A 427 0.35 -5.70 4.98
N SER A 428 -0.40 -4.61 5.13
CA SER A 428 -1.77 -4.60 5.62
C SER A 428 -2.54 -3.43 5.02
N PHE A 429 -3.87 -3.53 5.01
CA PHE A 429 -4.75 -2.45 4.57
C PHE A 429 -4.46 -1.13 5.29
N ALA A 430 -4.39 -1.17 6.62
CA ALA A 430 -4.17 0.02 7.44
C ALA A 430 -2.81 0.67 7.14
N ALA A 431 -1.75 -0.12 7.00
CA ALA A 431 -0.43 0.40 6.66
C ALA A 431 -0.42 1.04 5.26
N ALA A 432 -1.09 0.44 4.27
CA ALA A 432 -1.21 0.99 2.93
C ALA A 432 -1.91 2.36 2.94
N VAL A 433 -3.08 2.45 3.58
CA VAL A 433 -3.88 3.68 3.66
C VAL A 433 -3.14 4.78 4.44
N LEU A 434 -2.55 4.46 5.59
CA LEU A 434 -1.78 5.45 6.36
C LEU A 434 -0.55 5.92 5.59
N LEU A 435 0.15 5.03 4.89
CA LEU A 435 1.31 5.42 4.08
C LEU A 435 0.89 6.38 2.97
N ALA A 436 -0.24 6.12 2.30
CA ALA A 436 -0.80 6.97 1.26
C ALA A 436 -1.24 8.34 1.78
N ALA A 437 -2.04 8.37 2.85
CA ALA A 437 -2.49 9.61 3.49
C ALA A 437 -1.31 10.49 3.94
N ASN A 438 -0.27 9.88 4.49
CA ASN A 438 0.94 10.60 4.93
C ASN A 438 1.84 11.07 3.78
N LEU A 439 1.51 10.83 2.50
CA LEU A 439 2.21 11.49 1.40
C LEU A 439 1.85 12.98 1.29
N GLY A 440 0.73 13.42 1.89
CA GLY A 440 0.22 14.79 1.81
C GLY A 440 -0.16 15.19 0.37
N ASP A 441 -0.26 16.50 0.14
CA ASP A 441 -0.73 17.09 -1.12
C ASP A 441 -2.19 16.70 -1.39
N ASP A 442 -2.47 15.87 -2.38
CA ASP A 442 -3.79 15.28 -2.65
C ASP A 442 -3.94 13.94 -1.92
N ALA A 443 -4.06 14.05 -0.59
CA ALA A 443 -3.91 12.95 0.36
C ALA A 443 -5.14 12.04 0.43
N ASP A 444 -6.34 12.62 0.41
CA ASP A 444 -7.61 11.90 0.35
C ASP A 444 -7.71 11.06 -0.92
N THR A 445 -7.49 11.64 -2.10
CA THR A 445 -7.60 10.89 -3.36
C THR A 445 -6.53 9.81 -3.47
N THR A 446 -5.29 10.11 -3.06
CA THR A 446 -4.22 9.11 -3.07
C THR A 446 -4.56 7.95 -2.11
N ALA A 447 -5.12 8.24 -0.94
CA ALA A 447 -5.52 7.23 0.03
C ALA A 447 -6.78 6.46 -0.40
N ALA A 448 -7.77 7.10 -1.04
CA ALA A 448 -8.97 6.46 -1.57
C ALA A 448 -8.61 5.48 -2.71
N ILE A 449 -7.75 5.89 -3.65
CA ILE A 449 -7.25 5.00 -4.70
C ILE A 449 -6.48 3.85 -4.05
N THR A 450 -5.54 4.10 -3.13
CA THR A 450 -4.84 3.05 -2.38
C THR A 450 -5.81 2.09 -1.68
N GLY A 451 -6.85 2.62 -1.04
CA GLY A 451 -7.86 1.87 -0.32
C GLY A 451 -8.69 0.96 -1.21
N GLN A 452 -8.97 1.35 -2.46
CA GLN A 452 -9.63 0.48 -3.44
C GLN A 452 -8.82 -0.81 -3.69
N LEU A 453 -7.53 -0.69 -4.00
CA LEU A 453 -6.69 -1.84 -4.31
C LEU A 453 -6.33 -2.63 -3.05
N ALA A 454 -5.97 -1.95 -1.96
CA ALA A 454 -5.68 -2.60 -0.69
C ALA A 454 -6.90 -3.39 -0.21
N GLY A 455 -8.09 -2.80 -0.26
CA GLY A 455 -9.33 -3.48 0.12
C GLY A 455 -9.67 -4.66 -0.80
N ALA A 456 -9.43 -4.54 -2.10
CA ALA A 456 -9.59 -5.65 -3.03
C ALA A 456 -8.60 -6.81 -2.80
N LEU A 457 -7.41 -6.53 -2.23
CA LEU A 457 -6.38 -7.54 -1.94
C LEU A 457 -6.54 -8.19 -0.57
N TYR A 458 -6.86 -7.39 0.45
CA TYR A 458 -6.94 -7.83 1.84
C TYR A 458 -8.36 -8.23 2.28
N GLY A 459 -9.39 -7.91 1.48
CA GLY A 459 -10.77 -8.14 1.86
C GLY A 459 -11.33 -7.06 2.79
N ALA A 460 -12.65 -7.06 2.99
CA ALA A 460 -13.27 -6.26 4.03
C ALA A 460 -12.84 -6.76 5.42
N ASP A 461 -12.65 -8.06 5.57
CA ASP A 461 -12.12 -8.69 6.79
C ASP A 461 -10.68 -8.24 7.13
N GLY A 462 -9.93 -7.70 6.16
CA GLY A 462 -8.59 -7.15 6.36
C GLY A 462 -8.58 -5.69 6.83
N ILE A 463 -9.73 -5.02 6.87
CA ILE A 463 -9.89 -3.62 7.29
C ILE A 463 -10.02 -3.56 8.81
N PRO A 464 -9.39 -2.59 9.52
CA PRO A 464 -9.59 -2.44 10.95
C PRO A 464 -11.06 -2.21 11.34
N ASP A 465 -11.58 -3.04 12.25
CA ASP A 465 -12.96 -2.94 12.77
C ASP A 465 -13.28 -1.53 13.30
N ALA A 466 -12.33 -0.90 13.98
CA ALA A 466 -12.50 0.44 14.52
C ALA A 466 -12.72 1.50 13.42
N TRP A 467 -12.18 1.31 12.22
CA TRP A 467 -12.40 2.18 11.08
C TRP A 467 -13.76 1.93 10.44
N LEU A 468 -14.15 0.66 10.28
CA LEU A 468 -15.49 0.29 9.79
C LEU A 468 -16.60 0.86 10.68
N GLN A 469 -16.44 0.79 12.00
CA GLN A 469 -17.40 1.30 12.98
C GLN A 469 -17.55 2.83 12.97
N ARG A 470 -16.50 3.56 12.59
CA ARG A 470 -16.51 5.03 12.51
C ARG A 470 -16.98 5.54 11.15
N LEU A 471 -16.83 4.73 10.09
CA LEU A 471 -17.10 5.13 8.73
C LEU A 471 -18.54 5.63 8.56
N ALA A 472 -18.69 6.88 8.14
CA ALA A 472 -19.99 7.46 7.87
C ALA A 472 -20.69 6.67 6.76
N TRP A 473 -21.98 6.37 6.98
CA TRP A 473 -22.80 5.61 6.03
C TRP A 473 -22.27 4.21 5.70
N HIS A 474 -21.52 3.58 6.62
CA HIS A 474 -21.03 2.20 6.51
C HIS A 474 -22.09 1.25 5.92
N ASP A 475 -23.29 1.20 6.49
CA ASP A 475 -24.35 0.27 6.05
C ASP A 475 -24.85 0.56 4.63
N ARG A 476 -24.90 1.84 4.22
CA ARG A 476 -25.29 2.23 2.86
C ARG A 476 -24.21 1.84 1.85
N LEU A 477 -22.94 2.02 2.19
CA LEU A 477 -21.80 1.61 1.37
C LEU A 477 -21.75 0.09 1.22
N LEU A 478 -21.93 -0.65 2.32
CA LEU A 478 -21.98 -2.11 2.30
C LEU A 478 -23.15 -2.63 1.47
N ALA A 479 -24.34 -2.05 1.62
CA ALA A 479 -25.50 -2.41 0.82
C ALA A 479 -25.29 -2.08 -0.69
N ALA A 480 -24.62 -0.99 -1.01
CA ALA A 480 -24.24 -0.69 -2.39
C ALA A 480 -23.25 -1.72 -2.95
N ALA A 481 -22.24 -2.11 -2.17
CA ALA A 481 -21.30 -3.15 -2.55
C ALA A 481 -21.98 -4.49 -2.82
N ASP A 482 -22.86 -4.92 -1.90
CA ASP A 482 -23.61 -6.17 -2.00
C ASP A 482 -24.50 -6.22 -3.24
N ARG A 483 -25.19 -5.13 -3.56
CA ARG A 483 -26.01 -5.04 -4.78
C ARG A 483 -25.17 -5.21 -6.03
N LEU A 484 -24.00 -4.55 -6.12
CA LEU A 484 -23.15 -4.63 -7.30
C LEU A 484 -22.58 -6.04 -7.52
N ILE A 485 -22.03 -6.65 -6.47
CA ILE A 485 -21.41 -7.97 -6.59
C ILE A 485 -22.46 -9.07 -6.81
N SER A 486 -23.61 -8.99 -6.14
CA SER A 486 -24.72 -9.93 -6.37
C SER A 486 -25.27 -9.80 -7.79
N ALA A 487 -25.36 -8.58 -8.33
CA ALA A 487 -25.76 -8.37 -9.71
C ALA A 487 -24.72 -8.92 -10.71
N SER A 488 -23.43 -8.97 -10.33
CA SER A 488 -22.37 -9.62 -11.13
C SER A 488 -22.47 -11.13 -11.13
N ASP A 489 -23.04 -11.75 -10.09
CA ASP A 489 -23.29 -13.20 -10.04
C ASP A 489 -24.50 -13.64 -10.88
N ALA A 490 -25.44 -12.72 -11.12
CA ALA A 490 -26.64 -12.96 -11.92
C ALA A 490 -26.44 -12.73 -13.43
N ALA A 491 -25.33 -12.13 -13.85
CA ALA A 491 -24.98 -11.82 -15.23
C ALA A 491 -23.98 -12.82 -15.79
#